data_AF-A0A9Q4EYC5-F1
#
_entry.id   AF-A0A9Q4EYC5-F1
#
_cell.length_a   1.000
_cell.length_b   1.000
_cell.length_c   1.000
_cell.angle_alpha   90.00
_cell.angle_beta   90.00
_cell.angle_gamma   90.00
#
_symmetry.space_group_name_H-M   'P 1'
#
loop_
_entity.id
_entity.type
_entity.pdbx_description
1 polymer ?
#
loop_
_entity_poly.entity_id
_entity_poly.type
_entity_poly.pdbx_seq_one_letter_code
_entity_poly.pdbx_strand_id
1 'polypeptide(L)' 'MYEVGQTINIGYYGGFCHQTLIKTQAEITKVAFGIVHIRVKLSHGGYRKMFGYEKELKELEDNFNK' A
#
# COMPACT_ATOMS: atom_id res chain seq x y z
N MET A 1 14.61 -0.88 -0.94
CA MET A 1 14.37 -2.28 -0.55
C MET A 1 13.48 -2.28 0.66
N TYR A 2 12.29 -2.85 0.57
CA TYR A 2 11.34 -2.91 1.68
C TYR A 2 11.61 -4.11 2.58
N GLU A 3 11.32 -3.97 3.87
CA GLU A 3 11.52 -5.02 4.88
C GLU A 3 10.19 -5.47 5.50
N VAL A 4 10.10 -6.76 5.85
CA VAL A 4 8.90 -7.29 6.52
C VAL A 4 8.74 -6.64 7.90
N GLY A 5 7.53 -6.19 8.22
CA GLY A 5 7.20 -5.42 9.43
C GLY A 5 7.36 -3.91 9.28
N GLN A 6 7.93 -3.42 8.17
CA GLN A 6 8.01 -1.99 7.89
C GLN A 6 6.61 -1.42 7.62
N THR A 7 6.32 -0.27 8.22
CA THR A 7 5.11 0.51 7.92
C THR A 7 5.46 1.67 6.98
N ILE A 8 4.76 1.77 5.86
CA ILE A 8 4.91 2.83 4.85
C ILE A 8 3.62 3.63 4.68
N ASN A 9 3.75 4.90 4.29
CA ASN A 9 2.62 5.76 3.97
C ASN A 9 2.31 5.63 2.48
N ILE A 10 1.07 5.29 2.13
CA ILE A 10 0.67 5.08 0.75
C ILE A 10 -0.60 5.86 0.39
N GLY A 11 -0.64 6.37 -0.84
CA GLY A 11 -1.82 6.90 -1.49
C GLY A 11 -2.27 5.95 -2.59
N TYR A 12 -3.47 5.39 -2.48
CA TYR A 12 -4.05 4.58 -3.56
C TYR A 12 -5.45 5.06 -3.94
N TYR A 13 -5.79 4.91 -5.21
CA TYR A 13 -7.09 5.29 -5.74
C TYR A 13 -8.15 4.21 -5.47
N GLY A 14 -9.11 4.55 -4.61
CA GLY A 14 -10.24 3.72 -4.22
C GLY A 14 -11.57 4.47 -4.34
N GLY A 15 -12.61 3.98 -3.65
CA GLY A 15 -13.95 4.55 -3.73
C GLY A 15 -14.69 4.14 -5.01
N PHE A 16 -15.83 4.80 -5.28
CA PHE A 16 -16.63 4.54 -6.48
C PHE A 16 -15.81 4.85 -7.74
N CYS A 17 -15.66 3.86 -8.61
CA CYS A 17 -14.87 3.94 -9.84
C CYS A 17 -13.41 4.45 -9.66
N HIS A 18 -12.77 4.20 -8.51
CA HIS A 18 -11.38 4.59 -8.24
C HIS A 18 -11.10 6.11 -8.31
N GLN A 19 -12.09 6.96 -8.01
CA GLN A 19 -11.94 8.41 -8.13
C GLN A 19 -11.39 9.09 -6.87
N THR A 20 -11.27 8.36 -5.75
CA THR A 20 -10.84 8.94 -4.47
C THR A 20 -9.43 8.51 -4.12
N LEU A 21 -8.53 9.47 -3.92
CA LEU A 21 -7.21 9.22 -3.36
C LEU A 21 -7.35 8.94 -1.85
N ILE A 22 -7.07 7.70 -1.45
CA ILE A 22 -7.10 7.26 -0.06
C ILE A 22 -5.65 7.22 0.44
N LYS A 23 -5.36 8.07 1.42
CA LYS A 23 -4.06 8.13 2.11
C LYS A 23 -4.14 7.30 3.39
N THR A 24 -3.25 6.33 3.55
CA THR A 24 -3.25 5.43 4.70
C THR A 24 -1.88 4.80 4.91
N GLN A 25 -1.75 4.04 5.99
CA GLN A 25 -0.56 3.27 6.32
C GLN A 25 -0.71 1.81 5.86
N ALA A 26 0.38 1.28 5.33
CA ALA A 26 0.50 -0.09 4.89
C ALA A 26 1.68 -0.77 5.59
N GLU A 27 1.47 -1.98 6.10
CA GLU A 27 2.52 -2.82 6.68
C GLU A 27 3.02 -3.82 5.63
N ILE A 28 4.33 -3.92 5.44
CA ILE A 28 4.94 -4.95 4.61
C ILE A 28 4.83 -6.30 5.35
N THR A 29 4.14 -7.25 4.73
CA THR A 29 3.88 -8.57 5.34
C THR A 29 4.75 -9.68 4.76
N LYS A 30 5.22 -9.52 3.52
CA LYS A 30 6.06 -10.50 2.84
C LYS A 30 6.82 -9.84 1.70
N VAL A 31 8.09 -10.22 1.53
CA VAL A 31 8.89 -9.86 0.36
C VAL A 31 9.44 -11.16 -0.22
N ALA A 32 9.10 -11.48 -1.46
CA ALA A 32 9.54 -12.71 -2.12
C ALA A 32 9.58 -12.53 -3.64
N PHE A 33 10.65 -13.01 -4.28
CA PHE A 33 10.81 -12.99 -5.74
C PHE A 33 10.58 -11.61 -6.38
N GLY A 34 11.00 -10.53 -5.71
CA GLY A 34 10.80 -9.15 -6.17
C GLY A 34 9.38 -8.59 -6.00
N ILE A 35 8.47 -9.36 -5.42
CA ILE A 35 7.10 -8.96 -5.10
C ILE A 35 7.00 -8.64 -3.62
N VAL A 36 6.37 -7.51 -3.32
CA VAL A 36 6.15 -7.00 -1.99
C VAL A 36 4.66 -7.08 -1.67
N HIS A 37 4.32 -7.79 -0.60
CA HIS A 37 2.96 -7.89 -0.09
C HIS A 37 2.77 -6.89 1.04
N ILE A 38 1.71 -6.10 0.95
CA ILE A 38 1.33 -5.12 1.96
C ILE A 38 -0.05 -5.43 2.55
N ARG A 39 -0.23 -5.04 3.80
CA ARG A 39 -1.48 -5.04 4.52
C ARG A 39 -1.86 -3.60 4.84
N VAL A 40 -3.05 -3.20 4.41
CA VAL A 40 -3.57 -1.85 4.59
C VAL A 40 -4.75 -1.87 5.54
N LYS A 41 -4.73 -0.98 6.53
CA LYS A 41 -5.84 -0.83 7.47
C LYS A 41 -6.93 0.03 6.84
N LEU A 42 -8.16 -0.47 6.83
CA LEU A 42 -9.34 0.24 6.36
C LEU A 42 -10.03 0.95 7.53
N SER A 43 -10.72 2.06 7.24
CA SER A 43 -11.38 2.90 8.24
C SER A 43 -12.44 2.16 9.07
N HIS A 44 -13.05 1.10 8.53
CA HIS A 44 -14.07 0.30 9.21
C HIS A 44 -13.52 -0.93 9.95
N GLY A 45 -12.24 -0.91 10.35
CA GLY A 45 -11.62 -1.98 11.12
C GLY A 45 -11.21 -3.23 10.31
N GLY A 46 -11.47 -3.23 9.01
CA GLY A 46 -11.01 -4.26 8.08
C GLY A 46 -9.56 -4.09 7.65
N TYR A 47 -8.99 -5.14 7.06
CA TYR A 47 -7.68 -5.10 6.43
C TYR A 47 -7.78 -5.51 4.96
N ARG A 48 -7.08 -4.78 4.09
CA ARG A 48 -6.90 -5.14 2.69
C ARG A 48 -5.48 -5.67 2.48
N LYS A 49 -5.36 -6.83 1.87
CA LYS A 49 -4.07 -7.35 1.40
C LYS A 49 -3.87 -6.92 -0.05
N MET A 50 -2.70 -6.38 -0.36
CA MET A 50 -2.29 -6.02 -1.72
C MET A 50 -0.87 -6.52 -1.97
N PHE A 51 -0.48 -6.60 -3.23
CA PHE A 51 0.88 -6.96 -3.62
C PHE A 51 1.26 -6.20 -4.89
N GLY A 52 2.56 -6.03 -5.10
CA GLY A 52 3.10 -5.39 -6.30
C GLY A 52 4.62 -5.43 -6.31
N TYR A 53 5.21 -4.94 -7.39
CA TYR A 53 6.65 -4.75 -7.47
C TYR A 53 7.11 -3.53 -6.67
N GLU A 54 8.40 -3.45 -6.37
CA GLU A 54 9.00 -2.32 -5.63
C GLU A 54 8.70 -0.96 -6.30
N LYS A 55 8.67 -0.92 -7.64
CA LYS A 55 8.33 0.30 -8.40
C LYS A 55 6.88 0.75 -8.18
N GLU A 56 5.93 -0.18 -8.21
CA GLU A 56 4.51 0.12 -7.99
C GLU A 56 4.27 0.59 -6.55
N LEU A 57 4.97 -0.01 -5.59
CA LEU A 57 4.89 0.42 -4.19
C LEU A 57 5.43 1.85 -4.01
N LYS A 58 6.52 2.19 -4.71
CA LYS A 58 7.06 3.54 -4.71
C LYS A 58 6.09 4.56 -5.33
N GLU A 59 5.39 4.20 -6.40
CA GLU A 59 4.34 5.05 -6.97
C GLU A 59 3.19 5.30 -5.96
N LEU A 60 2.85 4.30 -5.14
CA LEU A 60 1.89 4.48 -4.04
C LEU A 60 2.42 5.41 -2.94
N GLU A 61 3.69 5.32 -2.57
CA GLU A 61 4.32 6.25 -1.62
C GLU A 61 4.35 7.68 -2.17
N ASP A 62 4.69 7.85 -3.44
CA ASP A 62 4.71 9.16 -4.10
C ASP A 62 3.29 9.77 -4.15
N ASN A 63 2.26 8.96 -4.41
CA ASN A 63 0.87 9.38 -4.38
C ASN A 63 0.38 9.80 -2.98
N PHE A 64 1.02 9.37 -1.90
CA PHE A 64 0.70 9.86 -0.56
C PHE A 64 1.02 11.36 -0.41
N ASN A 65 2.07 11.82 -1.11
CA ASN A 65 2.55 13.20 -1.04
C ASN A 65 1.90 14.14 -2.06
N LYS A 66 1.16 13.60 -3.04
CA LYS A 66 0.31 14.38 -3.96
C LYS A 66 -0.93 14.90 -3.25
#